data_AF-A0A0H5PPF2-F1
#
_entry.id   AF-A0A0H5PPF2-F1
#
_cell.length_a   1.000
_cell.length_b   1.000
_cell.length_c   1.000
_cell.angle_alpha   90.00
_cell.angle_beta   90.00
_cell.angle_gamma   90.00
#
_symmetry.space_group_name_H-M   'P 1'
#
loop_
_entity.id
_entity.type
_entity.pdbx_description
1 polymer ?
#
loop_
_entity_poly.entity_id
_entity_poly.type
_entity_poly.pdbx_seq_one_letter_code
_entity_poly.pdbx_strand_id
1 'polypeptide(L)'
;MTVMYFRARLRDDGASAIECVNPLPRISITQEFLAELPSEFVSRDGNPVTFRCANGTWTYRLLEPARSAPNRSVFRAVPVEHQEAA
;
A
#
# COMPACT_ATOMS: atom_id res chain seq x y z
N MET A 1 -13.81 5.53 10.96
CA MET A 1 -12.41 5.77 10.53
C MET A 1 -12.09 4.65 9.55
N THR A 2 -12.02 4.96 8.26
CA THR A 2 -11.88 3.94 7.21
C THR A 2 -10.40 3.74 6.93
N VAL A 3 -9.94 2.50 6.94
CA VAL A 3 -8.55 2.10 6.68
C VAL A 3 -8.52 1.17 5.48
N MET A 4 -7.56 1.39 4.58
CA MET A 4 -7.17 0.39 3.59
C MET A 4 -6.41 -0.69 4.33
N TYR A 5 -6.76 -1.95 4.07
CA TYR A 5 -6.03 -3.09 4.61
C TYR A 5 -5.77 -4.11 3.51
N PHE A 6 -4.77 -4.94 3.73
CA PHE A 6 -4.34 -5.94 2.78
C PHE A 6 -4.78 -7.30 3.29
N ARG A 7 -5.41 -8.09 2.43
CA ARG A 7 -5.79 -9.46 2.74
C ARG A 7 -4.82 -10.40 2.04
N ALA A 8 -4.09 -11.20 2.80
CA ALA A 8 -3.30 -12.29 2.25
C ALA A 8 -4.24 -13.37 1.69
N ARG A 9 -3.91 -13.89 0.51
CA ARG A 9 -4.52 -15.07 -0.11
C ARG A 9 -3.42 -15.98 -0.65
N LEU A 10 -3.69 -17.28 -0.65
CA LEU A 10 -2.95 -18.19 -1.50
C LEU A 10 -3.55 -18.16 -2.90
N ARG A 11 -2.68 -18.07 -3.90
CA ARG A 11 -3.02 -18.29 -5.30
C ARG A 11 -3.10 -19.78 -5.60
N ASP A 12 -3.70 -20.12 -6.74
CA ASP A 12 -3.86 -21.51 -7.20
C ASP A 12 -2.52 -22.22 -7.48
N ASP A 13 -1.44 -21.46 -7.71
CA ASP A 13 -0.07 -21.94 -7.88
C ASP A 13 0.69 -22.14 -6.54
N GLY A 14 0.02 -21.91 -5.40
CA GLY A 14 0.61 -21.99 -4.07
C GLY A 14 1.40 -20.74 -3.65
N ALA A 15 1.49 -19.71 -4.49
CA ALA A 15 2.16 -18.46 -4.14
C ALA A 15 1.28 -17.58 -3.24
N SER A 16 1.91 -16.85 -2.33
CA SER A 16 1.24 -15.79 -1.57
C SER A 16 0.89 -14.64 -2.49
N ALA A 17 -0.32 -14.11 -2.35
CA ALA A 17 -0.73 -12.85 -2.94
C ALA A 17 -1.42 -11.97 -1.89
N ILE A 18 -1.40 -10.67 -2.12
CA ILE A 18 -2.16 -9.72 -1.31
C ILE A 18 -3.27 -9.10 -2.14
N GLU A 19 -4.45 -8.95 -1.56
CA GLU A 19 -5.53 -8.15 -2.14
C GLU A 19 -5.63 -6.83 -1.39
N CYS A 20 -5.79 -5.77 -2.16
CA CYS A 20 -6.04 -4.45 -1.63
C CYS A 20 -7.54 -4.34 -1.34
N VAL A 21 -7.92 -4.34 -0.06
CA VAL A 21 -9.33 -4.23 0.34
C VAL A 21 -9.64 -2.79 0.69
N ASN A 22 -10.68 -2.26 0.04
CA ASN A 22 -11.17 -0.91 0.23
C ASN A 22 -10.09 0.16 -0.06
N PRO A 23 -9.65 0.30 -1.33
CA PRO A 23 -8.75 1.38 -1.70
C PRO A 23 -9.43 2.72 -1.44
N LEU A 24 -8.82 3.55 -0.58
CA LEU A 24 -9.40 4.82 -0.18
C LEU A 24 -8.77 5.98 -0.93
N PRO A 25 -9.51 7.08 -1.17
CA PRO A 25 -8.96 8.31 -1.75
C PRO A 25 -7.88 8.96 -0.86
N ARG A 26 -7.74 8.49 0.38
CA ARG A 26 -6.66 8.87 1.29
C ARG A 26 -6.40 7.76 2.29
N ILE A 27 -5.14 7.40 2.45
CA ILE A 27 -4.70 6.39 3.43
C ILE A 27 -3.61 6.98 4.32
N SER A 28 -3.49 6.43 5.53
CA SER A 28 -2.33 6.67 6.40
C SER A 28 -1.45 5.44 6.33
N ILE A 29 -0.20 5.64 5.91
CA ILE A 29 0.79 4.58 5.78
C ILE A 29 1.90 4.87 6.78
N THR A 30 2.31 3.85 7.52
CA THR A 30 3.46 4.00 8.43
C THR A 30 4.71 3.43 7.79
N GLN A 31 5.86 3.95 8.17
CA GLN A 31 7.15 3.49 7.62
C GLN A 31 7.40 2.01 7.93
N GLU A 32 6.95 1.52 9.08
CA GLU A 32 7.06 0.11 9.47
C GLU A 32 6.22 -0.77 8.55
N PHE A 33 4.97 -0.36 8.28
CA PHE A 33 4.09 -1.08 7.36
C PHE A 33 4.71 -1.18 5.96
N LEU A 34 5.28 -0.07 5.47
CA LEU A 34 6.03 -0.13 4.21
C LEU A 34 7.16 -1.13 4.34
N ALA A 35 8.01 -1.04 5.37
CA ALA A 35 9.17 -1.89 5.60
C ALA A 35 8.84 -3.40 5.61
N GLU A 36 7.74 -3.79 6.24
CA GLU A 36 7.29 -5.17 6.39
C GLU A 36 6.77 -5.81 5.09
N LEU A 37 6.29 -5.01 4.15
CA LEU A 37 5.76 -5.55 2.89
C LEU A 37 6.90 -6.04 1.97
N PRO A 38 6.83 -7.29 1.48
CA PRO A 38 7.75 -7.79 0.46
C PRO A 38 7.78 -6.91 -0.80
N SER A 39 8.97 -6.77 -1.40
CA SER A 39 9.19 -5.92 -2.59
C SER A 39 8.43 -6.38 -3.84
N GLU A 40 7.99 -7.64 -3.88
CA GLU A 40 7.09 -8.16 -4.92
C GLU A 40 5.71 -7.48 -4.90
N PHE A 41 5.25 -7.06 -3.71
CA PHE A 41 3.95 -6.43 -3.51
C PHE A 41 4.02 -4.91 -3.37
N VAL A 42 5.19 -4.36 -3.06
CA VAL A 42 5.39 -2.92 -2.94
C VAL A 42 6.65 -2.47 -3.66
N SER A 43 6.50 -1.56 -4.62
CA SER A 43 7.63 -0.84 -5.21
C SER A 43 7.83 0.48 -4.48
N ARG A 44 9.07 0.72 -4.06
CA ARG A 44 9.48 1.85 -3.19
C ARG A 44 10.62 2.67 -3.80
N ASP A 45 10.64 2.88 -5.12
CA ASP A 45 11.62 3.74 -5.80
C ASP A 45 11.40 5.25 -5.50
N GLY A 46 11.04 5.58 -4.26
CA GLY A 46 10.77 6.91 -3.75
C GLY A 46 9.27 7.18 -3.58
N ASN A 47 8.84 8.32 -4.13
CA ASN A 47 7.48 8.81 -4.10
C ASN A 47 7.06 9.07 -5.55
N PRO A 48 6.08 8.33 -6.11
CA PRO A 48 5.03 7.56 -5.44
C PRO A 48 5.40 6.11 -5.04
N VAL A 49 4.62 5.52 -4.13
CA VAL A 49 4.63 4.10 -3.76
C VAL A 49 3.57 3.35 -4.57
N THR A 50 3.91 2.17 -5.07
CA THR A 50 2.99 1.32 -5.83
C THR A 50 2.75 0.00 -5.11
N PHE A 51 1.49 -0.32 -4.83
CA PHE A 51 1.03 -1.60 -4.31
C PHE A 51 0.57 -2.48 -5.45
N ARG A 52 1.21 -3.64 -5.60
CA ARG A 52 0.87 -4.69 -6.57
C ARG A 52 0.06 -5.75 -5.83
N CYS A 53 -1.23 -5.77 -6.09
CA CYS A 53 -2.20 -6.61 -5.43
C CYS A 53 -2.83 -7.56 -6.47
N ALA A 54 -3.36 -8.70 -6.04
CA ALA A 54 -3.97 -9.68 -6.94
C ALA A 54 -5.18 -9.13 -7.69
N ASN A 55 -5.91 -8.19 -7.07
CA ASN A 55 -7.09 -7.55 -7.63
C ASN A 55 -6.77 -6.23 -8.38
N GLY A 56 -5.50 -5.88 -8.56
CA GLY A 56 -5.10 -4.66 -9.26
C GLY A 56 -3.78 -4.05 -8.79
N THR A 57 -3.42 -2.93 -9.38
CA THR A 57 -2.26 -2.12 -9.00
C THR A 57 -2.73 -0.75 -8.54
N TRP A 58 -2.28 -0.33 -7.36
CA TRP A 58 -2.61 0.95 -6.75
C TRP A 58 -1.37 1.78 -6.50
N THR A 59 -1.28 2.95 -7.11
CA THR A 59 -0.16 3.89 -6.93
C THR A 59 -0.61 5.07 -6.08
N TYR A 60 0.11 5.31 -4.98
CA TYR A 60 -0.15 6.41 -4.06
C TYR A 60 1.06 7.33 -3.93
N ARG A 61 0.81 8.65 -3.95
CA ARG A 61 1.81 9.65 -3.60
C ARG A 61 1.84 9.84 -2.09
N LEU A 62 3.00 9.66 -1.49
CA LEU A 62 3.24 10.02 -0.09
C LEU A 62 3.32 11.54 0.01
N LEU A 63 2.47 12.13 0.84
CA LEU A 63 2.55 13.51 1.27
C LEU A 63 3.43 13.55 2.53
N GLU A 64 4.20 14.63 2.68
CA GLU A 64 5.09 14.88 3.82
C GLU A 64 4.44 14.51 5.18
N PRO A 65 5.25 14.06 6.16
CA PRO A 65 4.76 13.36 7.33
C PRO A 65 3.70 14.19 8.06
N ALA A 66 2.52 13.60 8.26
CA ALA A 66 1.42 14.28 8.94
C ALA A 66 1.63 14.41 10.45
N ARG A 67 2.63 13.70 11.00
CA ARG A 67 3.17 13.77 12.36
C ARG A 67 4.43 12.89 12.39
N SER A 68 5.56 13.47 12.74
CA SER A 68 6.73 12.70 13.20
C SER A 68 6.51 12.42 14.68
N ALA A 69 6.00 11.24 15.03
CA ALA A 69 6.17 10.76 16.40
C ALA A 69 7.63 10.28 16.53
N PRO A 70 8.28 10.41 17.71
CA PRO A 70 9.70 10.12 17.87
C PRO A 70 10.14 8.72 17.39
N ASN A 71 9.20 7.77 17.31
CA ASN A 71 9.45 6.39 16.86
C ASN A 71 8.53 5.93 15.72
N ARG A 72 7.77 6.82 15.06
CA ARG A 72 6.82 6.42 14.02
C ARG A 72 6.58 7.52 13.00
N SER A 73 7.05 7.30 11.78
CA SER A 73 6.77 8.18 10.63
C SER A 73 5.44 7.74 9.99
N VAL A 74 4.43 8.61 10.08
CA VAL A 74 3.13 8.39 9.42
C VAL A 74 3.01 9.32 8.22
N PHE A 75 2.95 8.72 7.03
CA PHE A 75 2.70 9.39 5.77
C PHE A 75 1.22 9.40 5.47
N ARG A 76 0.72 10.52 4.94
CA ARG A 76 -0.59 10.54 4.29
C ARG A 76 -0.38 10.24 2.83
N ALA A 77 -1.10 9.28 2.27
CA ALA A 77 -0.98 8.95 0.87
C ALA A 77 -2.28 9.21 0.11
N VAL A 78 -2.16 9.71 -1.12
CA VAL A 78 -3.28 10.00 -2.02
C VAL A 78 -3.11 9.22 -3.32
N PRO A 79 -4.17 8.65 -3.90
CA PRO A 79 -4.07 7.87 -5.11
C PRO A 79 -3.63 8.76 -6.27
N VAL A 80 -2.75 8.22 -7.11
CA VAL A 80 -2.28 8.85 -8.35
C VAL A 80 -2.76 8.05 -9.55
N GLU A 81 -2.75 6.73 -9.42
CA GLU A 81 -3.13 5.81 -10.49
C GLU A 81 -3.72 4.53 -9.88
N HIS A 82 -4.70 3.97 -10.57
CA HIS A 82 -5.37 2.72 -10.19
C HIS A 82 -5.65 1.91 -11.45
N GLN A 83 -5.26 0.65 -11.43
CA GLN A 83 -5.53 -0.32 -12.49
C GLN A 83 -6.13 -1.58 -11.87
N GLU A 84 -7.39 -1.88 -12.16
CA GLU A 84 -8.04 -3.12 -11.70
C GLU A 84 -7.53 -4.31 -12.48
N ALA A 85 -7.43 -5.47 -11.81
CA ALA A 85 -7.25 -6.72 -12.51
C ALA A 85 -8.55 -7.04 -13.29
N ALA A 86 -8.40 -7.28 -14.59
CA ALA A 86 -9.50 -7.64 -15.50
C ALA A 86 -10.05 -9.05 -15.23
#